data_AF-A0A953UYY2-F1
#
_entry.id   AF-A0A953UYY2-F1
#
_cell.length_a   1.000
_cell.length_b   1.000
_cell.length_c   1.000
_cell.angle_alpha   90.00
_cell.angle_beta   90.00
_cell.angle_gamma   90.00
#
_symmetry.space_group_name_H-M   'P 1'
#
loop_
_entity.id
_entity.type
_entity.pdbx_description
1 polymer ?
#
loop_
_entity_poly.entity_id
_entity_poly.type
_entity_poly.pdbx_seq_one_letter_code
_entity_poly.pdbx_strand_id
1 'polypeptide(L)'
;MNSSLQPDKTPEKKIYVCLSGLPLSFRLEWPFRKSTSGADFWVLHADIALENSEGLHAPVSVNLSATVYEVMPSLEPRDIEAPVINALRKEVDRRQIEFLKSGKRVPVQFSSRYYDFKRSKWVFGKATDKNMALLVARKVYWQTKVAGGPVWIGDPTEALFLETSPAQILEVAQKLRGQELMTLQGEWASANASLMAQAEKFEADMRSALAELEQKHAFERG
;
A
#
# COMPACT_ATOMS: atom_id res chain seq x y z
N MET A 1 23.11 -10.64 -39.05
CA MET A 1 22.03 -9.75 -38.56
C MET A 1 21.80 -10.08 -37.10
N ASN A 2 22.47 -9.35 -36.20
CA ASN A 2 22.38 -9.58 -34.76
C ASN A 2 21.14 -8.85 -34.24
N SER A 3 20.08 -9.60 -33.94
CA SER A 3 18.97 -9.10 -33.14
C SER A 3 19.39 -9.20 -31.67
N SER A 4 19.79 -8.07 -31.11
CA SER A 4 20.04 -7.90 -29.68
C SER A 4 18.71 -8.03 -28.93
N LEU A 5 18.52 -9.17 -28.25
CA LEU A 5 17.49 -9.39 -27.26
C LEU A 5 17.58 -8.27 -26.21
N GLN A 6 16.55 -7.43 -26.15
CA GLN A 6 16.36 -6.53 -25.01
C GLN A 6 16.11 -7.41 -23.78
N PRO A 7 16.80 -7.19 -22.65
CA PRO A 7 16.50 -7.92 -21.43
C PRO A 7 15.05 -7.62 -21.04
N ASP A 8 14.30 -8.69 -20.84
CA ASP A 8 12.95 -8.70 -20.30
C ASP A 8 12.88 -7.73 -19.10
N LYS A 9 12.23 -6.57 -19.28
CA LYS A 9 12.11 -5.59 -18.21
C LYS A 9 11.23 -6.22 -17.14
N THR A 10 11.83 -6.67 -16.05
CA THR A 10 11.11 -6.99 -14.82
C THR A 10 10.14 -5.84 -14.54
N PRO A 11 8.83 -6.10 -14.38
CA PRO A 11 7.87 -5.04 -14.11
C PRO A 11 8.35 -4.23 -12.90
N GLU A 12 8.39 -2.91 -13.07
CA GLU A 12 8.95 -1.99 -12.08
C GLU A 12 8.19 -2.16 -10.76
N LYS A 13 8.91 -2.55 -9.71
CA LYS A 13 8.33 -2.87 -8.41
C LYS A 13 7.69 -1.61 -7.82
N LYS A 14 6.37 -1.64 -7.63
CA LYS A 14 5.62 -0.52 -7.06
C LYS A 14 5.59 -0.61 -5.53
N ILE A 15 6.11 0.43 -4.87
CA ILE A 15 6.13 0.55 -3.41
C ILE A 15 4.96 1.41 -2.96
N TYR A 16 4.18 0.86 -2.03
CA TYR A 16 3.16 1.57 -1.26
C TYR A 16 3.68 1.82 0.15
N VAL A 17 3.14 2.81 0.86
CA VAL A 17 3.61 3.13 2.21
C VAL A 17 2.44 3.32 3.17
N CYS A 18 2.41 2.61 4.28
CA CYS A 18 1.41 2.81 5.33
C CYS A 18 1.56 4.16 6.05
N LEU A 19 0.52 4.65 6.74
CA LEU A 19 0.63 5.90 7.52
C LEU A 19 1.66 5.78 8.66
N SER A 20 1.79 4.58 9.22
CA SER A 20 2.85 4.20 10.17
C SER A 20 4.27 4.30 9.59
N GLY A 21 4.42 4.27 8.26
CA GLY A 21 5.71 4.40 7.57
C GLY A 21 6.30 3.09 7.04
N LEU A 22 5.60 1.97 7.20
CA LEU A 22 6.01 0.67 6.66
C LEU A 22 5.90 0.67 5.12
N PRO A 23 6.99 0.39 4.39
CA PRO A 23 6.95 0.24 2.94
C PRO A 23 6.51 -1.17 2.54
N LEU A 24 5.55 -1.27 1.63
CA LEU A 24 4.92 -2.53 1.25
C LEU A 24 4.96 -2.72 -0.27
N SER A 25 5.05 -3.97 -0.70
CA SER A 25 4.64 -4.38 -2.04
C SER A 25 3.62 -5.52 -1.95
N PHE A 26 2.82 -5.68 -3.00
CA PHE A 26 1.69 -6.60 -3.02
C PHE A 26 1.77 -7.51 -4.24
N ARG A 27 1.51 -8.80 -4.02
CA ARG A 27 1.20 -9.76 -5.07
C ARG A 27 -0.23 -10.25 -4.86
N LEU A 28 -1.11 -9.97 -5.80
CA LEU A 28 -2.53 -10.36 -5.75
C LEU A 28 -2.77 -11.55 -6.68
N GLU A 29 -3.34 -12.64 -6.16
CA GLU A 29 -3.61 -13.87 -6.92
C GLU A 29 -5.02 -13.84 -7.53
N TRP A 30 -5.21 -13.02 -8.57
CA TRP A 30 -6.49 -12.91 -9.29
C TRP A 30 -6.93 -14.25 -9.92
N PRO A 31 -8.25 -14.49 -10.11
CA PRO A 31 -9.38 -13.64 -9.71
C PRO A 31 -9.88 -13.93 -8.28
N PHE A 32 -10.83 -13.12 -7.79
CA PHE A 32 -11.65 -13.49 -6.63
C PHE A 32 -12.40 -14.81 -6.89
N ARG A 33 -12.43 -15.69 -5.89
CA ARG A 33 -13.11 -17.00 -5.96
C ARG A 33 -14.20 -17.07 -4.91
N LYS A 34 -15.40 -17.50 -5.30
CA LYS A 34 -16.48 -17.74 -4.33
C LYS A 34 -16.06 -18.83 -3.35
N SER A 35 -16.30 -18.62 -2.05
CA SER A 35 -16.03 -19.62 -1.03
C SER A 35 -16.87 -20.88 -1.26
N THR A 36 -16.23 -22.06 -1.16
CA THR A 36 -16.89 -23.37 -1.31
C THR A 36 -17.37 -23.94 0.02
N SER A 37 -17.03 -23.31 1.15
CA SER A 37 -17.29 -23.81 2.51
C SER A 37 -18.65 -23.36 3.07
N GLY A 38 -19.62 -23.02 2.22
CA GLY A 38 -20.98 -22.61 2.64
C GLY A 38 -21.08 -21.18 3.19
N ALA A 39 -20.02 -20.38 3.11
CA ALA A 39 -20.01 -18.99 3.56
C ALA A 39 -20.19 -18.01 2.38
N ASP A 40 -20.97 -16.96 2.58
CA ASP A 40 -21.30 -15.95 1.55
C ASP A 40 -20.21 -14.88 1.42
N PHE A 41 -19.00 -15.30 1.04
CA PHE A 41 -17.90 -14.41 0.71
C PHE A 41 -17.08 -14.89 -0.48
N TRP A 42 -16.37 -13.95 -1.09
CA TRP A 42 -15.38 -14.19 -2.14
C TRP A 42 -13.99 -14.00 -1.56
N VAL A 43 -13.05 -14.81 -2.03
CA VAL A 43 -11.68 -14.83 -1.53
C VAL A 43 -10.73 -14.43 -2.64
N LEU A 44 -9.84 -13.49 -2.33
CA LEU A 44 -8.64 -13.21 -3.11
C LEU A 44 -7.43 -13.48 -2.21
N HIS A 45 -6.55 -14.38 -2.63
CA HIS A 45 -5.29 -14.55 -1.93
C HIS A 45 -4.33 -13.43 -2.33
N ALA A 46 -3.55 -12.97 -1.37
CA ALA A 46 -2.51 -11.99 -1.61
C ALA A 46 -1.30 -12.29 -0.73
N ASP A 47 -0.18 -11.69 -1.11
CA ASP A 47 1.06 -11.72 -0.35
C ASP A 47 1.54 -10.28 -0.17
N ILE A 48 1.74 -9.88 1.08
CA ILE A 48 2.21 -8.55 1.44
C ILE A 48 3.68 -8.68 1.83
N ALA A 49 4.59 -8.14 1.02
CA ALA A 49 5.99 -8.07 1.39
C ALA A 49 6.24 -6.78 2.17
N LEU A 50 6.91 -6.90 3.33
CA LEU A 50 7.46 -5.75 4.03
C LEU A 50 8.81 -5.42 3.39
N GLU A 51 8.87 -4.31 2.69
CA GLU A 51 10.06 -3.91 1.96
C GLU A 51 11.14 -3.38 2.89
N ASN A 52 12.41 -3.42 2.44
CA ASN A 52 13.55 -3.10 3.30
C ASN A 52 13.60 -3.96 4.59
N SER A 53 12.99 -5.16 4.55
CA SER A 53 13.12 -6.20 5.58
C SER A 53 13.91 -7.39 5.02
N GLU A 54 14.41 -8.26 5.89
CA GLU A 54 15.07 -9.52 5.50
C GLU A 54 14.07 -10.58 4.99
N GLY A 55 13.21 -10.21 4.05
CA GLY A 55 12.20 -11.08 3.44
C GLY A 55 10.97 -11.34 4.31
N LEU A 56 10.64 -10.45 5.24
CA LEU A 56 9.40 -10.56 6.00
C LEU A 56 8.21 -10.31 5.07
N HIS A 57 7.22 -11.20 5.16
CA HIS A 57 6.00 -11.09 4.37
C HIS A 57 4.81 -11.64 5.15
N ALA A 58 3.61 -11.40 4.64
CA ALA A 58 2.38 -11.89 5.21
C ALA A 58 1.48 -12.41 4.09
N PRO A 59 1.32 -13.74 3.96
CA PRO A 59 0.34 -14.30 3.07
C PRO A 59 -1.06 -14.09 3.69
N VAL A 60 -2.00 -13.56 2.91
CA VAL A 60 -3.33 -13.18 3.39
C VAL A 60 -4.45 -13.69 2.50
N SER A 61 -5.62 -13.86 3.09
CA SER A 61 -6.88 -14.17 2.40
C SER A 61 -7.82 -12.99 2.54
N VAL A 62 -8.00 -12.21 1.48
CA VAL A 62 -8.92 -11.07 1.44
C VAL A 62 -10.33 -11.60 1.24
N ASN A 63 -11.15 -11.52 2.27
CA ASN A 63 -12.51 -12.03 2.29
C ASN A 63 -13.49 -10.88 2.00
N LEU A 64 -13.99 -10.82 0.77
CA LEU A 64 -15.01 -9.89 0.31
C LEU A 64 -16.41 -10.35 0.74
N SER A 65 -17.10 -9.56 1.56
CA SER A 65 -18.46 -9.88 2.00
C SER A 65 -19.49 -9.71 0.89
N ALA A 66 -20.59 -10.48 0.93
CA ALA A 66 -21.71 -10.36 -0.01
C ALA A 66 -22.28 -8.93 -0.12
N THR A 67 -22.42 -8.23 1.00
CA THR A 67 -22.92 -6.84 1.03
C THR A 67 -22.03 -5.85 0.27
N VAL A 68 -20.72 -6.08 0.22
CA VAL A 68 -19.80 -5.24 -0.56
C VAL A 68 -19.82 -5.69 -2.01
N TYR A 69 -19.87 -7.00 -2.27
CA TYR A 69 -20.02 -7.54 -3.62
C TYR A 69 -21.21 -6.92 -4.36
N GLU A 70 -22.34 -6.72 -3.69
CA GLU A 70 -23.56 -6.12 -4.26
C GLU A 70 -23.38 -4.68 -4.79
N VAL A 71 -22.42 -3.92 -4.25
CA VAL A 71 -22.15 -2.54 -4.67
C VAL A 71 -20.93 -2.41 -5.60
N MET A 72 -20.27 -3.51 -5.92
CA MET A 72 -19.13 -3.51 -6.84
C MET A 72 -19.59 -3.45 -8.30
N PRO A 73 -18.98 -2.59 -9.14
CA PRO A 73 -19.20 -2.64 -10.58
C PRO A 73 -18.77 -3.99 -11.18
N SER A 74 -17.65 -4.53 -10.72
CA SER A 74 -17.17 -5.87 -11.05
C SER A 74 -16.10 -6.34 -10.04
N LEU A 75 -15.66 -7.61 -10.16
CA LEU A 75 -14.51 -8.14 -9.43
C LEU A 75 -13.21 -8.16 -10.25
N GLU A 76 -13.21 -7.49 -11.41
CA GLU A 76 -12.01 -7.35 -12.23
C GLU A 76 -11.00 -6.40 -11.57
N PRO A 77 -9.68 -6.60 -11.76
CA PRO A 77 -8.64 -5.80 -11.11
C PRO A 77 -8.84 -4.29 -11.27
N ARG A 78 -9.27 -3.83 -12.46
CA ARG A 78 -9.49 -2.41 -12.77
C ARG A 78 -10.49 -1.72 -11.83
N ASP A 79 -11.45 -2.47 -11.28
CA ASP A 79 -12.55 -1.93 -10.49
C ASP A 79 -12.33 -2.11 -8.97
N ILE A 80 -11.48 -3.07 -8.55
CA ILE A 80 -11.37 -3.48 -7.14
C ILE A 80 -9.94 -3.54 -6.58
N GLU A 81 -8.89 -3.49 -7.42
CA GLU A 81 -7.50 -3.59 -6.95
C GLU A 81 -7.11 -2.49 -5.97
N ALA A 82 -7.38 -1.23 -6.30
CA ALA A 82 -7.03 -0.10 -5.44
C ALA A 82 -7.71 -0.17 -4.05
N PRO A 83 -9.02 -0.44 -3.95
CA PRO A 83 -9.67 -0.72 -2.66
C PRO A 83 -9.06 -1.88 -1.88
N VAL A 84 -8.71 -2.99 -2.55
CA VAL A 84 -8.06 -4.14 -1.90
C VAL A 84 -6.70 -3.75 -1.32
N ILE A 85 -5.83 -3.12 -2.12
CA ILE A 85 -4.51 -2.65 -1.67
C ILE A 85 -4.65 -1.75 -0.44
N ASN A 86 -5.61 -0.82 -0.46
CA ASN A 86 -5.81 0.10 0.65
C ASN A 86 -6.42 -0.53 1.89
N ALA A 87 -7.26 -1.57 1.74
CA ALA A 87 -7.72 -2.37 2.86
C ALA A 87 -6.54 -3.11 3.52
N LEU A 88 -5.65 -3.71 2.73
CA LEU A 88 -4.45 -4.36 3.24
C LEU A 88 -3.55 -3.37 3.99
N ARG A 89 -3.24 -2.21 3.39
CA ARG A 89 -2.49 -1.12 4.06
C ARG A 89 -3.16 -0.70 5.37
N LYS A 90 -4.50 -0.62 5.39
CA LYS A 90 -5.25 -0.24 6.57
C LYS A 90 -5.17 -1.27 7.69
N GLU A 91 -5.18 -2.57 7.36
CA GLU A 91 -5.03 -3.62 8.36
C GLU A 91 -3.60 -3.72 8.89
N VAL A 92 -2.59 -3.39 8.08
CA VAL A 92 -1.21 -3.16 8.55
C VAL A 92 -1.17 -1.99 9.54
N ASP A 93 -1.74 -0.83 9.19
CA ASP A 93 -1.79 0.34 10.09
C ASP A 93 -2.58 0.07 11.39
N ARG A 94 -3.55 -0.86 11.35
CA ARG A 94 -4.28 -1.34 12.53
C ARG A 94 -3.54 -2.44 13.29
N ARG A 95 -2.34 -2.82 12.85
CA ARG A 95 -1.49 -3.88 13.41
C ARG A 95 -2.23 -5.22 13.51
N GLN A 96 -3.04 -5.53 12.50
CA GLN A 96 -3.79 -6.80 12.42
C GLN A 96 -3.06 -7.85 11.58
N ILE A 97 -2.02 -7.44 10.85
CA ILE A 97 -1.23 -8.30 9.98
C ILE A 97 0.14 -8.47 10.61
N GLU A 98 0.48 -9.71 10.93
CA GLU A 98 1.82 -10.06 11.40
C GLU A 98 2.70 -10.44 10.21
N PHE A 99 3.89 -9.83 10.13
CA PHE A 99 4.89 -10.17 9.12
C PHE A 99 5.85 -11.22 9.68
N LEU A 100 5.91 -12.39 9.04
CA LEU A 100 6.71 -13.52 9.49
C LEU A 100 7.46 -14.12 8.30
N LYS A 101 8.51 -14.92 8.56
CA LYS A 101 9.07 -15.85 7.57
C LYS A 101 8.24 -17.14 7.50
N SER A 102 6.91 -17.03 7.55
CA SER A 102 5.98 -18.16 7.69
C SER A 102 4.96 -18.15 6.57
N GLY A 103 4.62 -19.34 6.04
CA GLY A 103 3.62 -19.50 4.99
C GLY A 103 2.16 -19.49 5.47
N LYS A 104 1.91 -19.34 6.77
CA LYS A 104 0.53 -19.41 7.32
C LYS A 104 -0.27 -18.19 6.90
N ARG A 105 -1.35 -18.43 6.14
CA ARG A 105 -2.26 -17.38 5.67
C ARG A 105 -3.13 -16.83 6.79
N VAL A 106 -3.23 -15.51 6.86
CA VAL A 106 -4.08 -14.80 7.83
C VAL A 106 -5.29 -14.18 7.10
N PRO A 107 -6.53 -14.33 7.62
CA PRO A 107 -7.69 -13.73 6.97
C PRO A 107 -7.70 -12.21 7.17
N VAL A 108 -7.97 -11.47 6.09
CA VAL A 108 -8.23 -10.03 6.10
C VAL A 108 -9.68 -9.79 5.66
N GLN A 109 -10.46 -9.13 6.51
CA GLN A 109 -11.88 -8.89 6.25
C GLN A 109 -12.06 -7.65 5.36
N PHE A 110 -12.46 -7.83 4.10
CA PHE A 110 -12.79 -6.75 3.18
C PHE A 110 -14.31 -6.57 3.12
N SER A 111 -14.80 -5.75 4.05
CA SER A 111 -16.24 -5.61 4.31
C SER A 111 -16.70 -4.15 4.34
N SER A 112 -17.97 -3.95 4.69
CA SER A 112 -18.62 -2.64 4.83
C SER A 112 -17.87 -1.65 5.74
N ARG A 113 -16.92 -2.11 6.56
CA ARG A 113 -16.03 -1.25 7.36
C ARG A 113 -15.18 -0.28 6.54
N TYR A 114 -14.99 -0.53 5.24
CA TYR A 114 -14.24 0.36 4.33
C TYR A 114 -15.14 1.07 3.32
N TYR A 115 -16.44 0.81 3.30
CA TYR A 115 -17.36 1.39 2.31
C TYR A 115 -18.45 2.22 2.99
N ASP A 116 -18.51 3.50 2.67
CA ASP A 116 -19.59 4.40 3.08
C ASP A 116 -20.73 4.29 2.06
N PHE A 117 -21.75 3.48 2.39
CA PHE A 117 -22.92 3.27 1.54
C PHE A 117 -23.75 4.55 1.32
N LYS A 118 -23.77 5.48 2.29
CA LYS A 118 -24.53 6.73 2.14
C LYS A 118 -23.89 7.64 1.10
N ARG A 119 -22.56 7.64 1.04
CA ARG A 119 -21.79 8.43 0.07
C ARG A 119 -21.36 7.63 -1.16
N SER A 120 -21.68 6.33 -1.21
CA SER A 120 -21.26 5.38 -2.26
C SER A 120 -19.76 5.46 -2.55
N LYS A 121 -18.92 5.47 -1.50
CA LYS A 121 -17.47 5.63 -1.64
C LYS A 121 -16.68 4.79 -0.64
N TRP A 122 -15.45 4.43 -1.03
CA TRP A 122 -14.49 3.83 -0.12
C TRP A 122 -13.90 4.85 0.86
N VAL A 123 -13.64 4.41 2.09
CA VAL A 123 -13.10 5.23 3.18
C VAL A 123 -12.06 4.42 3.96
N PHE A 124 -10.80 4.87 3.91
CA PHE A 124 -9.68 4.28 4.65
C PHE A 124 -9.17 5.20 5.78
N GLY A 125 -9.77 6.38 5.91
CA GLY A 125 -9.49 7.39 6.92
C GLY A 125 -8.86 8.65 6.33
N LYS A 126 -9.40 9.81 6.70
CA LYS A 126 -8.92 11.11 6.23
C LYS A 126 -7.56 11.45 6.86
N ALA A 127 -6.55 11.66 6.02
CA ALA A 127 -5.25 12.16 6.48
C ALA A 127 -5.26 13.68 6.67
N THR A 128 -4.50 14.16 7.64
CA THR A 128 -4.17 15.59 7.77
C THR A 128 -3.13 15.98 6.72
N ASP A 129 -3.03 17.27 6.39
CA ASP A 129 -2.02 17.78 5.44
C ASP A 129 -0.60 17.36 5.81
N LYS A 130 -0.28 17.37 7.12
CA LYS A 130 1.00 16.90 7.64
C LYS A 130 1.23 15.42 7.34
N ASN A 131 0.21 14.57 7.54
CA ASN A 131 0.32 13.14 7.28
C ASN A 131 0.38 12.84 5.77
N MET A 132 -0.34 13.60 4.94
CA MET A 132 -0.24 13.49 3.47
C MET A 132 1.18 13.85 2.99
N ALA A 133 1.74 14.96 3.46
CA ALA A 133 3.10 15.36 3.11
C ALA A 133 4.14 14.33 3.54
N LEU A 134 4.00 13.80 4.77
CA LEU A 134 4.90 12.76 5.27
C LEU A 134 4.78 11.46 4.46
N LEU A 135 3.57 11.04 4.09
CA LEU A 135 3.36 9.85 3.27
C LEU A 135 3.97 10.03 1.87
N VAL A 136 3.76 11.17 1.21
CA VAL A 136 4.36 11.46 -0.10
C VAL A 136 5.88 11.43 -0.02
N ALA A 137 6.47 12.07 0.99
CA ALA A 137 7.93 12.04 1.20
C ALA A 137 8.46 10.61 1.42
N ARG A 138 7.80 9.82 2.28
CA ARG A 138 8.16 8.42 2.52
C ARG A 138 7.99 7.55 1.27
N LYS A 139 6.92 7.74 0.49
CA LYS A 139 6.70 7.02 -0.77
C LYS A 139 7.84 7.25 -1.75
N VAL A 140 8.20 8.53 -1.95
CA VAL A 140 9.30 8.92 -2.85
C VAL A 140 10.63 8.35 -2.37
N TYR A 141 10.91 8.45 -1.07
CA TYR A 141 12.10 7.87 -0.45
C TYR A 141 12.16 6.35 -0.64
N TRP A 142 11.12 5.62 -0.23
CA TRP A 142 11.11 4.15 -0.24
C TRP A 142 11.12 3.57 -1.65
N GLN A 143 10.36 4.14 -2.59
CA GLN A 143 10.42 3.75 -4.00
C GLN A 143 11.85 3.94 -4.52
N THR A 144 12.48 5.10 -4.28
CA THR A 144 13.85 5.36 -4.74
C THR A 144 14.86 4.39 -4.13
N LYS A 145 14.76 4.14 -2.82
CA LYS A 145 15.69 3.27 -2.10
C LYS A 145 15.54 1.78 -2.46
N VAL A 146 14.32 1.28 -2.58
CA VAL A 146 14.04 -0.16 -2.71
C VAL A 146 13.94 -0.60 -4.16
N ALA A 147 13.24 0.17 -4.98
CA ALA A 147 12.92 -0.21 -6.36
C ALA A 147 13.68 0.63 -7.40
N GLY A 148 14.13 1.83 -7.01
CA GLY A 148 14.64 2.83 -7.93
C GLY A 148 13.53 3.49 -8.76
N GLY A 149 13.94 4.37 -9.66
CA GLY A 149 13.05 5.01 -10.63
C GLY A 149 12.21 6.17 -10.07
N PRO A 150 11.53 6.92 -10.96
CA PRO A 150 10.60 7.97 -10.57
C PRO A 150 9.28 7.38 -10.03
N VAL A 151 8.64 8.12 -9.14
CA VAL A 151 7.40 7.73 -8.47
C VAL A 151 6.23 8.47 -9.09
N TRP A 152 5.21 7.73 -9.51
CA TRP A 152 3.94 8.36 -9.89
C TRP A 152 3.19 8.86 -8.65
N ILE A 153 3.06 10.18 -8.55
CA ILE A 153 2.40 10.89 -7.44
C ILE A 153 0.89 10.98 -7.65
N GLY A 154 0.43 11.11 -8.90
CA GLY A 154 -0.98 11.21 -9.28
C GLY A 154 -1.77 9.90 -9.15
N ASP A 155 -1.22 8.88 -8.49
CA ASP A 155 -1.84 7.56 -8.36
C ASP A 155 -3.18 7.63 -7.62
N PRO A 156 -4.32 7.29 -8.28
CA PRO A 156 -5.64 7.28 -7.65
C PRO A 156 -5.73 6.35 -6.43
N THR A 157 -4.89 5.31 -6.36
CA THR A 157 -4.82 4.41 -5.19
C THR A 157 -4.39 5.16 -3.94
N GLU A 158 -3.42 6.08 -4.04
CA GLU A 158 -2.98 6.90 -2.91
C GLU A 158 -4.04 7.93 -2.52
N ALA A 159 -4.66 8.57 -3.51
CA ALA A 159 -5.76 9.51 -3.28
C ALA A 159 -6.90 8.84 -2.50
N LEU A 160 -7.27 7.62 -2.91
CA LEU A 160 -8.27 6.82 -2.23
C LEU A 160 -7.87 6.48 -0.78
N PHE A 161 -6.61 6.12 -0.54
CA PHE A 161 -6.11 5.76 0.78
C PHE A 161 -6.20 6.92 1.78
N LEU A 162 -5.91 8.14 1.30
CA LEU A 162 -5.87 9.35 2.10
C LEU A 162 -7.22 10.08 2.18
N GLU A 163 -8.25 9.54 1.53
CA GLU A 163 -9.57 10.16 1.36
C GLU A 163 -9.47 11.58 0.75
N THR A 164 -8.70 11.71 -0.33
CA THR A 164 -8.40 12.97 -1.02
C THR A 164 -8.45 12.79 -2.55
N SER A 165 -7.99 13.79 -3.32
CA SER A 165 -7.89 13.72 -4.78
C SER A 165 -6.43 13.63 -5.27
N PRO A 166 -6.16 13.05 -6.47
CA PRO A 166 -4.83 13.07 -7.07
C PRO A 166 -4.24 14.48 -7.19
N ALA A 167 -5.08 15.46 -7.54
CA ALA A 167 -4.70 16.87 -7.62
C ALA A 167 -4.18 17.40 -6.27
N GLN A 168 -4.86 17.08 -5.16
CA GLN A 168 -4.43 17.51 -3.84
C GLN A 168 -3.09 16.87 -3.43
N ILE A 169 -2.84 15.60 -3.82
CA ILE A 169 -1.54 14.95 -3.59
C ILE A 169 -0.45 15.64 -4.42
N LEU A 170 -0.73 15.99 -5.68
CA LEU A 170 0.22 16.72 -6.52
C LEU A 170 0.55 18.11 -5.93
N GLU A 171 -0.43 18.83 -5.38
CA GLU A 171 -0.17 20.10 -4.67
C GLU A 171 0.76 19.89 -3.46
N VAL A 172 0.56 18.82 -2.69
CA VAL A 172 1.44 18.46 -1.58
C VAL A 172 2.85 18.15 -2.07
N ALA A 173 2.99 17.41 -3.17
CA ALA A 173 4.30 17.13 -3.79
C ALA A 173 4.99 18.40 -4.32
N GLN A 174 4.23 19.35 -4.87
CA GLN A 174 4.76 20.66 -5.28
C GLN A 174 5.30 21.45 -4.08
N LYS A 175 4.60 21.43 -2.93
CA LYS A 175 5.11 22.04 -1.69
C LYS A 175 6.42 21.38 -1.22
N LEU A 176 6.50 20.05 -1.27
CA LEU A 176 7.73 19.31 -0.91
C LEU A 176 8.89 19.59 -1.88
N ARG A 177 8.61 19.75 -3.18
CA ARG A 177 9.59 20.23 -4.15
C ARG A 177 10.09 21.63 -3.80
N GLY A 178 9.20 22.54 -3.39
CA GLY A 178 9.57 23.90 -2.95
C GLY A 178 10.44 23.92 -1.69
N GLN A 179 10.41 22.84 -0.90
CA GLN A 179 11.30 22.62 0.26
C GLN A 179 12.60 21.89 -0.12
N GLU A 180 12.89 21.73 -1.42
CA GLU A 180 14.07 21.05 -1.93
C GLU A 180 14.20 19.60 -1.43
N LEU A 181 13.09 18.88 -1.26
CA LEU A 181 13.08 17.46 -0.88
C LEU A 181 12.91 16.52 -2.08
N MET A 182 12.45 17.00 -3.22
CA MET A 182 12.26 16.15 -4.40
C MET A 182 12.27 16.97 -5.68
N THR A 183 12.58 16.30 -6.78
CA THR A 183 12.33 16.84 -8.12
C THR A 183 10.98 16.35 -8.61
N LEU A 184 10.22 17.21 -9.30
CA LEU A 184 8.92 16.87 -9.87
C LEU A 184 8.90 17.21 -11.37
N GLN A 185 8.52 16.25 -12.20
CA GLN A 185 8.33 16.38 -13.64
C GLN A 185 6.92 15.88 -14.00
N GLY A 186 5.99 16.80 -14.22
CA GLY A 186 4.57 16.46 -14.35
C GLY A 186 4.06 15.79 -13.08
N GLU A 187 3.58 14.56 -13.18
CA GLU A 187 3.10 13.75 -12.05
C GLU A 187 4.16 12.80 -11.46
N TRP A 188 5.40 12.88 -11.94
CA TRP A 188 6.48 11.98 -11.55
C TRP A 188 7.47 12.69 -10.63
N ALA A 189 7.77 12.07 -9.48
CA ALA A 189 8.72 12.58 -8.50
C ALA A 189 9.95 11.69 -8.36
N SER A 190 11.10 12.28 -8.04
CA SER A 190 12.30 11.52 -7.66
C SER A 190 12.90 12.09 -6.39
N ALA A 191 13.40 11.23 -5.50
CA ALA A 191 14.11 11.68 -4.31
C ALA A 191 15.41 12.38 -4.73
N ASN A 192 15.69 13.52 -4.11
CA ASN A 192 16.98 14.18 -4.27
C ASN A 192 17.89 13.87 -3.07
N ALA A 193 19.11 14.41 -3.08
CA ALA A 193 20.07 14.20 -2.01
C ALA A 193 19.52 14.60 -0.61
N SER A 194 18.75 15.68 -0.52
CA SER A 194 18.18 16.17 0.75
C SER A 194 17.15 15.21 1.35
N LEU A 195 16.28 14.62 0.55
CA LEU A 195 15.34 13.60 1.04
C LEU A 195 16.04 12.27 1.33
N MET A 196 17.03 11.89 0.52
CA MET A 196 17.84 10.70 0.80
C MET A 196 18.67 10.84 2.09
N ALA A 197 19.09 12.06 2.44
CA ALA A 197 19.76 12.34 3.71
C ALA A 197 18.86 12.13 4.94
N GLN A 198 17.54 12.03 4.77
CA GLN A 198 16.60 11.68 5.85
C GLN A 198 16.45 10.15 6.05
N ALA A 199 17.33 9.34 5.46
CA ALA A 199 17.27 7.88 5.55
C ALA A 199 17.16 7.37 6.98
N GLU A 200 18.00 7.86 7.89
CA GLU A 200 18.00 7.43 9.29
C GLU A 200 16.62 7.61 9.95
N LYS A 201 15.95 8.74 9.68
CA LYS A 201 14.62 9.03 10.20
C LYS A 201 13.58 8.06 9.65
N PHE A 202 13.51 7.87 8.34
CA PHE A 202 12.49 7.00 7.74
C PHE A 202 12.68 5.53 8.11
N GLU A 203 13.93 5.08 8.21
CA GLU A 203 14.23 3.73 8.66
C GLU A 203 13.97 3.53 10.16
N ALA A 204 14.24 4.55 10.99
CA ALA A 204 13.88 4.52 12.40
C ALA A 204 12.36 4.46 12.58
N ASP A 205 11.60 5.26 11.83
CA ASP A 205 10.13 5.21 11.82
C ASP A 205 9.63 3.80 11.44
N MET A 206 10.19 3.20 10.39
CA MET A 206 9.84 1.84 9.96
C MET A 206 10.15 0.81 11.05
N ARG A 207 11.34 0.86 11.66
CA ARG A 207 11.73 -0.06 12.75
C ARG A 207 10.81 0.08 13.95
N SER A 208 10.46 1.31 14.34
CA SER A 208 9.54 1.58 15.44
C SER A 208 8.15 1.01 15.14
N ALA A 209 7.62 1.26 13.94
CA ALA A 209 6.31 0.74 13.53
C ALA A 209 6.27 -0.79 13.50
N LEU A 210 7.35 -1.44 13.06
CA LEU A 210 7.46 -2.90 13.07
C LEU A 210 7.50 -3.43 14.51
N ALA A 211 8.30 -2.83 15.39
CA ALA A 211 8.39 -3.25 16.79
C ALA A 211 7.05 -3.14 17.53
N GLU A 212 6.28 -2.08 17.30
CA GLU A 212 4.93 -1.92 17.87
C GLU A 212 3.94 -2.98 17.37
N LEU A 213 4.07 -3.36 16.10
CA LEU A 213 3.26 -4.41 15.48
C LEU A 213 3.60 -5.79 16.07
N GLU A 214 4.89 -6.12 16.19
CA GLU A 214 5.38 -7.36 16.80
C GLU A 214 4.99 -7.45 18.28
N GLN A 215 5.10 -6.35 19.02
CA GLN A 215 4.70 -6.30 20.43
C GLN A 215 3.21 -6.62 20.61
N LYS A 216 2.34 -6.08 19.76
CA LYS A 216 0.90 -6.38 19.80
C LYS A 216 0.64 -7.87 19.60
N HIS A 217 1.24 -8.48 18.57
CA HIS A 217 1.02 -9.90 18.27
C HIS A 217 1.68 -10.83 19.29
N ALA A 218 2.80 -10.43 19.89
CA ALA A 218 3.39 -11.17 21.02
C ALA A 218 2.44 -11.18 22.24
N PHE A 219 1.79 -10.05 22.55
CA PHE A 219 0.79 -9.98 23.61
C PHE A 219 -0.44 -10.84 23.31
N GLU A 220 -0.93 -10.86 22.06
CA GLU A 220 -2.08 -11.68 21.65
C GLU A 220 -1.81 -13.20 21.67
N ARG A 221 -0.53 -13.62 21.72
CA ARG A 221 -0.11 -15.03 21.83
C ARG A 221 0.01 -15.55 23.26
N GLY A 222 0.24 -14.66 24.23
CA GLY A 222 0.48 -14.99 25.64
C GLY A 222 -0.79 -15.01 26.46
#